data_AF-A0A2G3PZJ5-F1
#
_entry.id   AF-A0A2G3PZJ5-F1
#
_cell.length_a   1.000
_cell.length_b   1.000
_cell.length_c   1.000
_cell.angle_alpha   90.00
_cell.angle_beta   90.00
_cell.angle_gamma   90.00
#
_symmetry.space_group_name_H-M   'P 1'
#
loop_
_entity.id
_entity.type
_entity.pdbx_description
1 polymer ?
#
loop_
_entity_poly.entity_id
_entity_poly.type
_entity_poly.pdbx_seq_one_letter_code
_entity_poly.pdbx_strand_id
1 'polypeptide(L)'
;MTKQRLIRKILTCIIREQKQKFIWQFGVLGRAIGPALIVEAIIGIFFGELIRHPQNFLVSVFIKLLVLMPIGFIQGFISWGVYKELLIKEVWDKSMKWRYIFSEGVLGWGLLCWIVLFDIYHFSAIAEGVSFILFILCGIGFGAMMRMTWNIKEVQKLANDLKKEGKRVA
;
A
#
# COMPACT_ATOMS: atom_id res chain seq x y z
N MET A 1 -14.41 -6.16 0.83
CA MET A 1 -14.73 -4.81 0.29
C MET A 1 -14.63 -4.87 -1.24
N THR A 2 -15.68 -4.50 -1.98
CA THR A 2 -15.69 -4.60 -3.46
C THR A 2 -14.71 -3.61 -4.10
N LYS A 3 -13.99 -4.04 -5.14
CA LYS A 3 -12.98 -3.25 -5.90
C LYS A 3 -13.44 -1.82 -6.22
N GLN A 4 -14.69 -1.65 -6.68
CA GLN A 4 -15.27 -0.35 -7.00
C GLN A 4 -15.37 0.59 -5.79
N ARG A 5 -15.65 0.08 -4.59
CA ARG A 5 -15.77 0.89 -3.37
C ARG A 5 -14.42 1.49 -2.96
N LEU A 6 -13.32 0.75 -3.17
CA LEU A 6 -11.96 1.24 -2.92
C LEU A 6 -11.62 2.38 -3.89
N ILE A 7 -11.79 2.14 -5.20
CA ILE A 7 -11.50 3.13 -6.25
C ILE A 7 -12.34 4.40 -6.02
N ARG A 8 -13.63 4.27 -5.68
CA ARG A 8 -14.48 5.42 -5.37
C ARG A 8 -13.91 6.27 -4.23
N LYS A 9 -13.51 5.66 -3.10
CA LYS A 9 -12.94 6.41 -1.97
C LYS A 9 -11.62 7.13 -2.34
N ILE A 10 -10.76 6.47 -3.12
CA ILE A 10 -9.51 7.05 -3.62
C ILE A 10 -9.82 8.29 -4.47
N LEU A 11 -10.70 8.14 -5.46
CA LEU A 11 -11.12 9.22 -6.36
C LEU A 11 -11.79 10.36 -5.61
N THR A 12 -12.66 10.09 -4.63
CA THR A 12 -13.27 11.14 -3.80
C THR A 12 -12.21 11.97 -3.09
N CYS A 13 -11.17 11.34 -2.53
CA CYS A 13 -10.10 12.09 -1.85
C CYS A 13 -9.33 12.97 -2.84
N ILE A 14 -9.05 12.45 -4.04
CA ILE A 14 -8.31 13.17 -5.09
C ILE A 14 -9.11 14.35 -5.64
N ILE A 15 -10.39 14.14 -5.97
CA ILE A 15 -11.29 15.19 -6.49
C ILE A 15 -11.48 16.30 -5.46
N ARG A 16 -11.50 15.96 -4.16
CA ARG A 16 -11.60 16.93 -3.06
C ARG A 16 -10.24 17.51 -2.63
N GLU A 17 -9.15 17.20 -3.33
CA GLU A 17 -7.77 17.65 -3.03
C GLU A 17 -7.32 17.36 -1.58
N GLN A 18 -7.86 16.29 -0.97
CA GLN A 18 -7.56 15.89 0.42
C GLN A 18 -6.28 15.04 0.51
N LYS A 19 -5.15 15.58 0.07
CA LYS A 19 -3.87 14.85 -0.02
C LYS A 19 -3.45 14.23 1.31
N GLN A 20 -3.44 15.00 2.39
CA GLN A 20 -2.99 14.52 3.70
C GLN A 20 -3.87 13.38 4.21
N LYS A 21 -5.19 13.51 4.08
CA LYS A 21 -6.14 12.45 4.43
C LYS A 21 -5.92 11.19 3.61
N PHE A 22 -5.65 11.33 2.31
CA PHE A 22 -5.35 10.20 1.45
C PHE A 22 -4.09 9.46 1.93
N ILE A 23 -2.99 10.18 2.19
CA ILE A 23 -1.72 9.58 2.61
C ILE A 23 -1.91 8.79 3.91
N TRP A 24 -2.55 9.38 4.92
CA TRP A 24 -2.76 8.71 6.20
C TRP A 24 -3.73 7.53 6.09
N GLN A 25 -4.87 7.70 5.41
CA GLN A 25 -5.89 6.65 5.37
C GLN A 25 -5.52 5.49 4.44
N PHE A 26 -4.95 5.79 3.28
CA PHE A 26 -4.62 4.76 2.29
C PHE A 26 -3.20 4.28 2.43
N GLY A 27 -2.21 5.18 2.48
CA GLY A 27 -0.81 4.77 2.54
C GLY A 27 -0.44 4.21 3.90
N VAL A 28 -0.54 5.04 4.95
CA VAL A 28 -0.09 4.64 6.29
C VAL A 28 -1.01 3.59 6.90
N LEU A 29 -2.30 3.86 7.06
CA LEU A 29 -3.22 2.94 7.73
C LEU A 29 -3.61 1.76 6.83
N GLY A 30 -3.97 2.04 5.58
CA GLY A 30 -4.55 1.04 4.66
C GLY A 30 -3.54 0.07 4.06
N ARG A 31 -2.29 0.49 3.86
CA ARG A 31 -1.25 -0.33 3.21
C ARG A 31 -0.15 -0.76 4.17
N ALA A 32 0.35 0.14 5.02
CA ALA A 32 1.45 -0.18 5.92
C ALA A 32 0.97 -0.83 7.23
N ILE A 33 0.28 -0.07 8.09
CA ILE A 33 -0.03 -0.48 9.46
C ILE A 33 -1.09 -1.59 9.51
N GLY A 34 -2.21 -1.43 8.79
CA GLY A 34 -3.33 -2.36 8.85
C GLY A 34 -2.93 -3.79 8.47
N PRO A 35 -2.36 -4.02 7.27
CA PRO A 35 -1.89 -5.34 6.87
C PRO A 35 -0.81 -5.90 7.80
N ALA A 36 0.13 -5.07 8.26
CA ALA A 36 1.18 -5.51 9.19
C ALA A 36 0.58 -6.03 10.50
N LEU A 37 -0.35 -5.30 11.12
CA LEU A 37 -1.02 -5.75 12.34
C LEU A 37 -1.77 -7.08 12.16
N ILE A 38 -2.40 -7.28 11.00
CA ILE A 38 -3.10 -8.53 10.70
C ILE A 38 -2.11 -9.69 10.62
N VAL A 39 -1.00 -9.50 9.90
CA VAL A 39 0.02 -10.54 9.72
C VAL A 39 0.71 -10.84 11.06
N GLU A 40 1.08 -9.82 11.83
CA GLU A 40 1.66 -9.99 13.16
C GLU A 40 0.69 -10.70 14.12
N ALA A 41 -0.60 -10.36 14.10
CA ALA A 41 -1.59 -11.07 14.90
C ALA A 41 -1.69 -12.55 14.52
N ILE A 42 -1.64 -12.88 13.23
CA ILE A 42 -1.58 -14.27 12.76
C ILE A 42 -0.31 -14.94 13.27
N ILE A 43 0.85 -14.29 13.16
CA ILE A 43 2.13 -14.87 13.62
C ILE A 43 2.07 -15.15 15.13
N GLY A 44 1.70 -14.14 15.92
CA GLY A 44 1.62 -14.23 17.37
C GLY A 44 0.66 -15.32 17.86
N ILE A 45 -0.47 -15.52 17.17
CA ILE A 45 -1.46 -16.55 17.51
C ILE A 45 -0.99 -17.95 17.07
N PHE A 46 -0.60 -18.11 15.81
CA PHE A 46 -0.32 -19.43 15.23
C PHE A 46 1.04 -20.01 15.67
N PHE A 47 2.05 -19.16 15.86
CA PHE A 47 3.37 -19.59 16.32
C PHE A 47 3.54 -19.50 17.84
N GLY A 48 2.51 -19.02 18.55
CA GLY A 48 2.47 -18.96 20.01
C GLY A 48 3.41 -17.92 20.63
N GLU A 49 4.00 -17.01 19.83
CA GLU A 49 4.91 -15.97 20.33
C GLU A 49 4.21 -15.00 21.28
N LEU A 50 2.93 -14.73 21.05
CA LEU A 50 2.11 -13.87 21.91
C LEU A 50 1.92 -14.47 23.32
N ILE A 51 2.04 -15.80 23.44
CA ILE A 51 1.89 -16.53 24.72
C ILE A 51 3.26 -16.77 25.37
N ARG A 52 4.26 -17.18 24.58
CA ARG A 52 5.58 -17.58 25.07
C ARG A 52 6.48 -16.39 25.40
N HIS A 53 6.46 -15.34 24.58
CA HIS A 53 7.33 -14.17 24.70
C HIS A 53 6.58 -12.86 24.43
N PRO A 54 5.51 -12.55 25.18
CA PRO A 54 4.62 -11.41 24.89
C PRO A 54 5.36 -10.07 24.84
N GLN A 55 6.32 -9.84 25.75
CA GLN A 55 7.05 -8.58 25.80
C GLN A 55 7.95 -8.37 24.59
N ASN A 56 8.73 -9.39 24.19
CA ASN A 56 9.62 -9.30 23.03
C ASN A 56 8.83 -9.18 21.73
N PHE A 57 7.73 -9.92 21.62
CA PHE A 57 6.81 -9.86 20.49
C PHE A 57 6.22 -8.44 20.34
N LEU A 58 5.69 -7.86 21.42
CA LEU A 58 5.12 -6.51 21.38
C LEU A 58 6.16 -5.44 21.04
N VAL A 59 7.39 -5.56 21.55
CA VAL A 59 8.48 -4.62 21.22
C VAL A 59 8.87 -4.74 19.74
N SER A 60 9.03 -5.96 19.21
CA SER A 60 9.32 -6.16 17.78
C SER A 60 8.21 -5.56 16.90
N VAL A 61 6.95 -5.87 17.19
CA VAL A 61 5.80 -5.31 16.46
C VAL A 61 5.83 -3.78 16.50
N PHE A 62 6.10 -3.18 17.66
CA PHE A 62 6.19 -1.73 17.80
C PHE A 62 7.31 -1.12 16.94
N ILE A 63 8.50 -1.71 16.94
CA ILE A 63 9.63 -1.26 16.12
C ILE A 63 9.28 -1.36 14.63
N LYS A 64 8.70 -2.49 14.19
CA LYS A 64 8.26 -2.66 12.80
C LYS A 64 7.25 -1.60 12.41
N LEU A 65 6.24 -1.33 13.23
CA LEU A 65 5.24 -0.30 12.95
C LEU A 65 5.87 1.11 12.82
N LEU A 66 6.87 1.44 13.64
CA LEU A 66 7.62 2.69 13.51
C LEU A 66 8.37 2.81 12.18
N VAL A 67 8.94 1.71 11.68
CA VAL A 67 9.62 1.68 10.38
C VAL A 67 8.64 1.70 9.20
N LEU A 68 7.48 1.03 9.34
CA LEU A 68 6.45 0.95 8.30
C LEU A 68 5.74 2.30 8.08
N MET A 69 5.63 3.14 9.11
CA MET A 69 4.97 4.44 9.02
C MET A 69 5.57 5.39 7.97
N PRO A 70 6.89 5.69 7.96
CA PRO A 70 7.50 6.53 6.93
C PRO A 70 7.41 5.90 5.53
N ILE A 71 7.50 4.57 5.43
CA ILE A 71 7.33 3.86 4.15
C ILE A 71 5.92 4.06 3.60
N GLY A 72 4.89 3.85 4.44
CA GLY A 72 3.49 4.08 4.09
C GLY A 72 3.22 5.54 3.71
N PHE A 73 3.90 6.49 4.35
CA PHE A 73 3.80 7.91 4.00
C PHE A 73 4.38 8.21 2.61
N ILE A 74 5.61 7.75 2.34
CA ILE A 74 6.28 7.92 1.03
C ILE A 74 5.46 7.24 -0.07
N GLN A 75 5.01 6.01 0.18
CA GLN A 75 4.15 5.26 -0.72
C GLN A 75 2.88 6.03 -1.05
N GLY A 76 2.16 6.52 -0.03
CA GLY A 76 0.95 7.31 -0.20
C GLY A 76 1.17 8.61 -0.98
N PHE A 77 2.30 9.30 -0.74
CA PHE A 77 2.65 10.51 -1.48
C PHE A 77 2.86 10.25 -2.98
N ILE A 78 3.61 9.20 -3.33
CA ILE A 78 3.87 8.84 -4.73
C ILE A 78 2.57 8.40 -5.40
N SER A 79 1.79 7.53 -4.74
CA SER A 79 0.51 7.04 -5.26
C SER A 79 -0.48 8.18 -5.52
N TRP A 80 -0.57 9.16 -4.61
CA TRP A 80 -1.40 10.35 -4.84
C TRP A 80 -1.02 11.07 -6.14
N GLY A 81 0.28 11.29 -6.36
CA GLY A 81 0.79 11.93 -7.57
C GLY A 81 0.39 11.16 -8.83
N VAL A 82 0.56 9.84 -8.83
CA VAL A 82 0.17 8.98 -9.95
C VAL A 82 -1.32 9.07 -10.24
N TYR A 83 -2.17 8.97 -9.21
CA TYR A 83 -3.62 8.99 -9.44
C TYR A 83 -4.14 10.36 -9.88
N LYS A 84 -3.57 11.45 -9.35
CA LYS A 84 -3.90 12.81 -9.80
C LYS A 84 -3.52 13.00 -11.27
N GLU A 85 -2.33 12.56 -11.65
CA GLU A 85 -1.86 12.63 -13.04
C GLU A 85 -2.68 11.75 -13.99
N LEU A 86 -3.11 10.57 -13.53
CA LEU A 86 -3.99 9.67 -14.30
C LEU A 86 -5.34 10.29 -14.60
N LEU A 87 -5.89 11.08 -13.67
CA LEU A 87 -7.14 11.82 -13.90
C LEU A 87 -6.99 12.96 -14.90
N ILE A 88 -5.80 13.55 -15.03
CA ILE A 88 -5.54 14.67 -15.95
C ILE A 88 -5.19 14.16 -17.34
N LYS A 89 -4.26 13.21 -17.45
CA LYS A 89 -3.74 12.71 -18.73
C LYS A 89 -4.62 11.66 -19.38
N GLU A 90 -5.46 10.99 -18.59
CA GLU A 90 -6.35 9.91 -19.04
C GLU A 90 -5.63 8.73 -19.74
N VAL A 91 -4.31 8.61 -19.57
CA VAL A 91 -3.47 7.57 -20.18
C VAL A 91 -2.34 7.21 -19.22
N TRP A 92 -1.93 5.94 -19.22
CA TRP A 92 -0.73 5.48 -18.51
C TRP A 92 0.54 5.82 -19.30
N ASP A 93 1.25 6.87 -18.91
CA ASP A 93 2.60 7.11 -19.44
C ASP A 93 3.65 6.15 -18.82
N LYS A 94 4.84 6.08 -19.44
CA LYS A 94 5.91 5.18 -18.97
C LYS A 94 6.36 5.53 -17.53
N SER A 95 6.46 6.81 -17.19
CA SER A 95 6.88 7.29 -15.87
C SER A 95 5.86 6.95 -14.78
N MET A 96 4.57 7.16 -15.05
CA MET A 96 3.44 6.83 -14.18
C MET A 96 3.36 5.33 -13.93
N LYS A 97 3.59 4.50 -14.96
CA LYS A 97 3.64 3.04 -14.80
C LYS A 97 4.70 2.64 -13.78
N TRP A 98 5.92 3.16 -13.91
CA TRP A 98 7.01 2.85 -12.99
C TRP A 98 6.78 3.42 -11.59
N ARG A 99 6.31 4.66 -11.46
CA ARG A 99 5.94 5.24 -10.16
C ARG A 99 4.84 4.45 -9.47
N TYR A 100 3.85 3.96 -10.21
CA TYR A 100 2.78 3.09 -9.69
C TYR A 100 3.32 1.76 -9.20
N ILE A 101 4.12 1.07 -10.01
CA ILE A 101 4.71 -0.23 -9.66
C ILE A 101 5.62 -0.08 -8.44
N PHE A 102 6.42 0.97 -8.41
CA PHE A 102 7.28 1.27 -7.28
C PHE A 102 6.47 1.58 -6.02
N SER A 103 5.46 2.46 -6.09
CA SER A 103 4.68 2.82 -4.90
C SER A 103 3.76 1.70 -4.44
N GLU A 104 2.83 1.24 -5.29
CA GLU A 104 1.85 0.24 -4.88
C GLU A 104 2.44 -1.16 -4.81
N GLY A 105 3.43 -1.50 -5.63
CA GLY A 105 4.03 -2.84 -5.67
C GLY A 105 5.21 -2.99 -4.71
N VAL A 106 6.29 -2.26 -4.96
CA VAL A 106 7.53 -2.38 -4.18
C VAL A 106 7.35 -1.87 -2.76
N LEU A 107 6.96 -0.60 -2.60
CA LEU A 107 6.76 0.00 -1.27
C LEU A 107 5.46 -0.47 -0.60
N GLY A 108 4.44 -0.83 -1.39
CA GLY A 108 3.10 -1.16 -0.89
C GLY A 108 2.87 -2.64 -0.59
N TRP A 109 3.77 -3.54 -1.04
CA TRP A 109 3.68 -4.97 -0.75
C TRP A 109 5.06 -5.60 -0.55
N GLY A 110 5.99 -5.47 -1.49
CA GLY A 110 7.29 -6.14 -1.41
C GLY A 110 8.05 -5.81 -0.12
N LEU A 111 8.37 -4.53 0.07
CA LEU A 111 9.13 -4.06 1.22
C LEU A 111 8.38 -4.25 2.55
N LEU A 112 7.06 -4.02 2.56
CA LEU A 112 6.26 -4.19 3.78
C LEU A 112 6.22 -5.66 4.21
N CYS A 113 5.97 -6.59 3.29
CA CYS A 113 5.96 -8.01 3.58
C CYS A 113 7.32 -8.48 4.09
N TRP A 114 8.42 -7.99 3.50
CA TRP A 114 9.75 -8.31 3.99
C TRP A 114 9.98 -7.84 5.43
N ILE A 115 9.66 -6.58 5.75
CA ILE A 115 9.84 -6.02 7.11
C ILE A 115 9.00 -6.79 8.14
N VAL A 116 7.76 -7.14 7.81
CA VAL A 116 6.87 -7.86 8.72
C VAL A 116 7.37 -9.29 8.98
N LEU A 117 7.85 -9.97 7.93
CA LEU A 117 8.28 -11.37 8.01
C LEU A 117 9.75 -11.54 8.44
N PHE A 118 10.50 -10.44 8.59
CA PHE A 118 11.95 -10.43 8.83
C PHE A 118 12.38 -11.25 10.05
N ASP A 119 11.57 -11.31 11.11
CA ASP A 119 11.93 -12.01 12.35
C ASP A 119 11.64 -13.52 12.34
N ILE A 120 10.80 -14.02 11.43
CA ILE A 120 10.36 -15.44 11.45
C ILE A 120 11.51 -16.37 11.03
N TYR A 121 12.48 -15.84 10.30
CA TYR A 121 13.54 -16.64 9.74
C TYR A 121 14.88 -16.16 10.25
N HIS A 122 15.49 -16.92 11.17
CA HIS A 122 16.90 -16.77 11.54
C HIS A 122 17.81 -17.14 10.35
N PHE A 123 17.85 -16.28 9.35
CA PHE A 123 18.67 -16.42 8.17
C PHE A 123 20.05 -15.81 8.40
N SER A 124 21.05 -16.29 7.67
CA SER A 124 22.31 -15.55 7.56
C SER A 124 22.08 -14.23 6.82
N ALA A 125 22.94 -13.22 7.03
CA ALA A 125 22.85 -11.93 6.33
C ALA A 125 22.74 -12.07 4.79
N ILE A 126 23.34 -13.12 4.22
CA ILE A 126 23.22 -13.44 2.79
C ILE A 126 21.79 -13.88 2.44
N ALA A 127 21.20 -14.75 3.24
CA ALA A 127 19.82 -15.21 3.02
C ALA A 127 18.79 -14.09 3.26
N GLU A 128 19.06 -13.15 4.18
CA GLU A 128 18.27 -11.91 4.31
C GLU A 128 18.37 -11.02 3.07
N GLY A 129 19.57 -10.85 2.52
CA GLY A 129 19.77 -10.09 1.29
C GLY A 129 19.04 -10.73 0.11
N VAL A 130 19.07 -12.06 0.00
CA VAL A 130 18.33 -12.80 -1.04
C VAL A 130 16.81 -12.67 -0.84
N SER A 131 16.32 -12.81 0.40
CA SER A 131 14.88 -12.68 0.69
C SER A 131 14.39 -11.28 0.37
N PHE A 132 15.16 -10.24 0.71
CA PHE A 132 14.86 -8.86 0.37
C PHE A 132 14.67 -8.69 -1.14
N ILE A 133 15.64 -9.16 -1.95
CA ILE A 133 15.56 -9.07 -3.41
C ILE A 133 14.33 -9.80 -3.96
N LEU A 134 14.03 -11.00 -3.44
CA LEU A 134 12.85 -11.77 -3.84
C LEU A 134 11.55 -11.01 -3.55
N PHE A 135 11.41 -10.41 -2.38
CA PHE A 135 10.23 -9.61 -2.03
C PHE A 135 10.10 -8.35 -2.90
N ILE A 136 11.21 -7.71 -3.28
CA ILE A 136 11.20 -6.60 -4.24
C ILE A 136 10.70 -7.06 -5.61
N LEU A 137 11.21 -8.19 -6.13
CA LEU A 137 10.78 -8.75 -7.41
C LEU A 137 9.29 -9.15 -7.39
N CYS A 138 8.83 -9.79 -6.33
CA CYS A 138 7.41 -10.08 -6.10
C CYS A 138 6.57 -8.78 -6.06
N GLY A 139 7.07 -7.75 -5.37
CA GLY A 139 6.44 -6.43 -5.33
C GLY A 139 6.29 -5.80 -6.72
N ILE A 140 7.32 -5.89 -7.57
CA ILE A 140 7.27 -5.43 -8.96
C ILE A 140 6.18 -6.18 -9.74
N GLY A 141 6.19 -7.52 -9.67
CA GLY A 141 5.20 -8.37 -10.34
C GLY A 141 3.77 -8.06 -9.89
N PHE A 142 3.56 -7.95 -8.58
CA PHE A 142 2.26 -7.63 -8.00
C PHE A 142 1.78 -6.21 -8.37
N GLY A 143 2.68 -5.23 -8.35
CA GLY A 143 2.41 -3.86 -8.79
C GLY A 143 2.00 -3.80 -10.28
N ALA A 144 2.69 -4.56 -11.13
CA ALA A 144 2.35 -4.65 -12.55
C ALA A 144 0.96 -5.29 -12.76
N MET A 145 0.64 -6.36 -12.02
CA MET A 145 -0.66 -7.01 -12.05
C MET A 145 -1.78 -6.09 -11.57
N MET A 146 -1.60 -5.42 -10.42
CA MET A 146 -2.58 -4.47 -9.88
C MET A 146 -2.86 -3.34 -10.88
N ARG A 147 -1.85 -2.83 -11.58
CA ARG A 147 -2.04 -1.80 -12.60
C ARG A 147 -2.98 -2.26 -13.72
N MET A 148 -2.88 -3.52 -14.16
CA MET A 148 -3.77 -4.06 -15.21
C MET A 148 -5.24 -4.08 -14.77
N THR A 149 -5.51 -4.06 -13.46
CA THR A 149 -6.87 -3.98 -12.94
C THR A 149 -7.50 -2.58 -13.08
N TRP A 150 -6.71 -1.54 -13.36
CA TRP A 150 -7.21 -0.18 -13.55
C TRP A 150 -7.63 0.05 -15.01
N ASN A 151 -8.92 -0.19 -15.29
CA ASN A 151 -9.53 0.19 -16.55
C ASN A 151 -9.76 1.72 -16.57
N ILE A 152 -8.99 2.44 -17.40
CA ILE A 152 -9.03 3.91 -17.43
C ILE A 152 -10.44 4.43 -17.75
N LYS A 153 -11.16 3.79 -18.69
CA LYS A 153 -12.52 4.21 -19.07
C LYS A 153 -13.48 4.14 -17.88
N GLU A 154 -13.38 3.09 -17.06
CA GLU A 154 -14.21 2.94 -15.85
C GLU A 154 -13.83 3.97 -14.78
N VAL A 155 -12.53 4.20 -14.59
CA VAL A 155 -12.02 5.18 -13.62
C VAL A 155 -12.49 6.59 -13.99
N GLN A 156 -12.44 6.94 -15.27
CA GLN A 156 -12.90 8.25 -15.76
C GLN A 156 -14.41 8.41 -15.65
N LYS A 157 -15.19 7.38 -16.01
CA LYS A 157 -16.65 7.39 -15.81
C LYS A 157 -16.99 7.65 -14.34
N LEU A 158 -16.37 6.91 -13.42
CA LEU A 158 -16.59 7.06 -11.99
C LEU A 158 -16.15 8.44 -11.46
N ALA A 159 -15.03 8.98 -11.95
CA ALA A 159 -14.57 10.31 -11.58
C ALA A 159 -15.54 11.41 -12.03
N ASN A 160 -16.09 11.29 -13.25
CA ASN A 160 -17.08 12.23 -13.77
C ASN A 160 -18.41 12.15 -13.01
N ASP A 161 -18.86 10.95 -12.66
CA ASP A 161 -20.06 10.74 -11.85
C ASP A 161 -19.88 11.39 -10.46
N LEU A 162 -18.73 11.19 -9.81
CA LEU A 162 -18.40 11.81 -8.53
C LEU A 162 -18.33 13.35 -8.61
N LYS A 163 -17.78 13.92 -9.69
CA LYS A 163 -17.78 15.38 -9.91
C LYS A 163 -19.20 15.94 -10.06
N LYS A 164 -20.09 15.20 -10.75
CA LYS A 164 -21.50 15.57 -10.91
C LYS A 164 -22.27 15.48 -9.59
N GLU A 165 -22.03 14.44 -8.79
CA GLU A 165 -22.60 14.30 -7.44
C GLU A 165 -22.14 15.44 -6.52
N GLY A 166 -20.85 15.78 -6.53
CA GLY A 166 -20.29 16.87 -5.72
C GLY A 166 -20.87 18.25 -6.07
N LYS A 167 -21.22 18.48 -7.34
CA LYS A 167 -21.87 19.71 -7.81
C LYS A 167 -23.37 19.80 -7.49
N ARG A 168 -24.02 18.70 -7.12
CA ARG A 168 -25.46 18.70 -6.73
C ARG A 168 -25.68 18.93 -5.23
N VAL A 169 -24.61 18.93 -4.44
CA VAL A 169 -24.63 19.01 -2.96
C VAL A 169 -23.96 20.29 -2.45
N ALA A 170 -23.41 21.10 -3.35
CA ALA A 170 -22.89 22.45 -3.09
C ALA A 170 -23.88 23.47 -3.66
#